data_AF-A0A3E0NIA3-F1
#
_entry.id   AF-A0A3E0NIA3-F1
#
_cell.length_a   1.000
_cell.length_b   1.000
_cell.length_c   1.000
_cell.angle_alpha   90.00
_cell.angle_beta   90.00
_cell.angle_gamma   90.00
#
_symmetry.space_group_name_H-M   'P 1'
#
loop_
_entity.id
_entity.type
_entity.pdbx_description
1 polymer ?
#
loop_
_entity_poly.entity_id
_entity_poly.type
_entity_poly.pdbx_seq_one_letter_code
_entity_poly.pdbx_strand_id
1 'polypeptide(L)'
;LLYLRDKEYTGKDADAALGRAYITVNKNAVPNDPRSPFVTSGLRLGTPAITTRGFGDEETRAMTNWICDVLEGLESSDSESVIDTVREKVKALCAQFPVYAD
;
A
#
# COMPACT_ATOMS: atom_id res chain seq x y z
N LEU A 1 -10.11 -3.94 5.84
CA LEU A 1 -9.90 -4.86 4.70
C LEU A 1 -10.39 -4.14 3.46
N LEU A 2 -9.51 -3.85 2.52
CA LEU A 2 -9.86 -3.20 1.25
C LEU A 2 -10.26 -4.27 0.24
N TYR A 3 -11.34 -4.04 -0.50
CA TYR A 3 -11.86 -4.96 -1.50
C TYR A 3 -11.61 -4.41 -2.91
N LEU A 4 -11.02 -5.23 -3.77
CA LEU A 4 -10.54 -4.88 -5.11
C LEU A 4 -11.31 -5.63 -6.22
N ARG A 5 -12.56 -6.03 -5.96
CA ARG A 5 -13.34 -6.85 -6.91
C ARG A 5 -13.70 -6.11 -8.20
N ASP A 6 -13.92 -4.81 -8.10
CA ASP A 6 -14.32 -3.97 -9.24
C ASP A 6 -13.12 -3.38 -9.98
N LYS A 7 -11.91 -3.88 -9.68
CA LYS A 7 -10.63 -3.40 -10.22
C LYS A 7 -10.06 -4.42 -11.19
N GLU A 8 -9.52 -3.94 -12.31
CA GLU A 8 -8.93 -4.82 -13.32
C GLU A 8 -7.68 -5.54 -12.79
N TYR A 9 -6.93 -4.89 -11.90
CA TYR A 9 -5.77 -5.47 -11.22
C TYR A 9 -6.15 -6.36 -10.03
N THR A 10 -5.26 -7.29 -9.69
CA THR A 10 -5.45 -8.26 -8.60
C THR A 10 -4.86 -7.80 -7.28
N GLY A 11 -5.20 -8.49 -6.17
CA GLY A 11 -4.54 -8.26 -4.88
C GLY A 11 -3.04 -8.52 -4.93
N LYS A 12 -2.58 -9.44 -5.79
CA LYS A 12 -1.16 -9.70 -6.05
C LYS A 12 -0.49 -8.53 -6.79
N ASP A 13 -1.16 -7.94 -7.78
CA ASP A 13 -0.60 -6.81 -8.54
C ASP A 13 -0.49 -5.57 -7.65
N ALA A 14 -1.52 -5.32 -6.83
CA ALA A 14 -1.53 -4.25 -5.84
C ALA A 14 -0.44 -4.43 -4.78
N ASP A 15 -0.27 -5.64 -4.25
CA ASP A 15 0.81 -6.01 -3.31
C ASP A 15 2.20 -5.74 -3.92
N ALA A 16 2.40 -6.13 -5.18
CA ALA A 16 3.66 -5.89 -5.88
C ALA A 16 3.93 -4.40 -6.14
N ALA A 17 2.92 -3.62 -6.54
CA ALA A 17 3.05 -2.19 -6.82
C ALA A 17 3.35 -1.39 -5.54
N LEU A 18 2.58 -1.63 -4.48
CA LEU A 18 2.81 -1.02 -3.17
C LEU A 18 4.17 -1.42 -2.60
N GLY A 19 4.59 -2.68 -2.79
CA GLY A 19 5.94 -3.14 -2.45
C GLY A 19 7.04 -2.36 -3.16
N ARG A 20 6.89 -2.08 -4.46
CA ARG A 20 7.82 -1.20 -5.22
C ARG A 20 7.83 0.23 -4.69
N ALA A 21 6.73 0.71 -4.12
CA ALA A 21 6.61 2.01 -3.47
C ALA A 21 7.08 2.04 -2.00
N TYR A 22 7.63 0.93 -1.49
CA TYR A 22 8.03 0.71 -0.10
C TYR A 22 6.88 0.75 0.91
N ILE A 23 5.67 0.43 0.46
CA ILE A 23 4.50 0.25 1.30
C ILE A 23 4.20 -1.25 1.38
N THR A 24 4.51 -1.87 2.51
CA THR A 24 4.25 -3.29 2.72
C THR A 24 2.81 -3.53 3.17
N VAL A 25 2.08 -4.32 2.40
CA VAL A 25 0.70 -4.73 2.71
C VAL A 25 0.59 -6.24 2.78
N ASN A 26 -0.54 -6.75 3.26
CA ASN A 26 -0.83 -8.18 3.22
C ASN A 26 -2.02 -8.44 2.29
N LYS A 27 -1.77 -9.13 1.17
CA LYS A 27 -2.84 -9.67 0.35
C LYS A 27 -3.63 -10.72 1.13
N ASN A 28 -4.96 -10.63 1.07
CA ASN A 28 -5.83 -11.47 1.86
C ASN A 28 -7.10 -11.81 1.07
N ALA A 29 -7.56 -13.05 1.21
CA ALA A 29 -8.82 -13.47 0.62
C ALA A 29 -9.99 -12.75 1.33
N VAL A 30 -11.03 -12.46 0.56
CA VAL A 30 -12.28 -11.88 1.05
C VAL A 30 -13.41 -12.92 1.01
N PRO A 31 -14.52 -12.73 1.73
CA PRO A 31 -15.67 -13.61 1.60
C PRO A 31 -16.14 -13.71 0.14
N ASN A 32 -16.32 -14.95 -0.34
CA ASN A 32 -16.69 -15.24 -1.74
C ASN A 32 -15.72 -14.61 -2.77
N ASP A 33 -14.41 -14.67 -2.50
CA ASP A 33 -13.39 -14.15 -3.42
C ASP A 33 -13.53 -14.81 -4.81
N PRO A 34 -13.78 -14.04 -5.88
CA PRO A 34 -13.84 -14.61 -7.23
C PRO A 34 -12.47 -15.08 -7.72
N ARG A 35 -11.37 -14.63 -7.08
CA ARG A 35 -9.99 -14.94 -7.47
C ARG A 35 -9.42 -16.04 -6.57
N SER A 36 -8.45 -16.77 -7.12
CA SER A 36 -7.70 -17.81 -6.41
C SER A 36 -7.07 -17.29 -5.11
N PRO A 37 -6.91 -18.13 -4.06
CA PRO A 37 -6.24 -17.76 -2.81
C PRO A 37 -4.80 -17.24 -2.97
N PHE A 38 -4.12 -17.53 -4.08
CA PHE A 38 -2.77 -17.03 -4.36
C PHE A 38 -2.75 -15.64 -5.01
N VAL A 39 -3.90 -15.17 -5.50
CA VAL A 39 -4.06 -13.90 -6.21
C VAL A 39 -4.85 -12.92 -5.34
N THR A 40 -5.97 -13.39 -4.79
CA THR A 40 -6.91 -12.67 -3.90
C THR A 40 -7.45 -11.36 -4.49
N SER A 41 -8.57 -10.89 -3.92
CA SER A 41 -9.17 -9.60 -4.25
C SER A 41 -9.14 -8.63 -3.07
N GLY A 42 -8.26 -8.84 -2.09
CA GLY A 42 -8.25 -8.02 -0.88
C GLY A 42 -6.87 -7.64 -0.38
N LEU A 43 -6.79 -6.47 0.26
CA LEU A 43 -5.63 -6.01 1.01
C LEU A 43 -6.01 -5.76 2.47
N ARG A 44 -5.23 -6.33 3.39
CA ARG A 44 -5.34 -6.05 4.82
C ARG A 44 -4.28 -5.01 5.22
N LEU A 45 -4.77 -3.87 5.68
CA LEU A 45 -3.99 -2.76 6.21
C LEU A 45 -4.12 -2.75 7.74
N GLY A 46 -3.01 -2.46 8.44
CA GLY A 46 -2.99 -2.36 9.89
C GLY A 46 -2.08 -1.21 10.33
N THR A 47 -2.52 -0.47 11.35
CA THR A 47 -1.79 0.64 11.93
C THR A 47 -0.73 0.29 13.00
N PRO A 48 -0.71 -0.90 13.66
CA PRO A 48 0.22 -1.14 14.78
C PRO A 48 1.70 -0.87 14.48
N ALA A 49 2.17 -1.22 13.29
CA ALA A 49 3.58 -1.04 12.91
C ALA A 49 3.96 0.45 12.79
N ILE A 50 3.08 1.27 12.21
CA ILE A 50 3.34 2.70 11.97
C ILE A 50 3.13 3.51 13.25
N THR A 51 2.13 3.16 14.07
CA THR A 51 1.88 3.85 15.34
C THR A 51 2.98 3.57 16.36
N THR A 52 3.56 2.35 16.36
CA THR A 52 4.71 2.02 17.21
C THR A 52 5.95 2.84 16.82
N ARG A 53 6.07 3.23 15.54
CA ARG A 53 7.13 4.12 15.05
C ARG A 53 6.85 5.61 15.28
N GLY A 54 5.70 5.96 15.86
CA GLY A 54 5.34 7.35 16.18
C GLY A 54 4.54 8.08 15.09
N PHE A 55 4.02 7.38 14.08
CA PHE A 55 3.17 8.01 13.07
C PHE A 55 1.84 8.44 13.72
N GLY A 56 1.42 9.68 13.47
CA GLY A 56 0.14 10.22 13.87
C GLY A 56 -0.88 10.20 12.73
N ASP A 57 -1.94 10.99 12.90
CA ASP A 57 -3.05 11.07 11.96
C ASP A 57 -2.64 11.67 10.61
N GLU A 58 -1.72 12.62 10.61
CA GLU A 58 -1.26 13.30 9.40
C GLU A 58 -0.43 12.36 8.52
N GLU A 59 0.53 11.64 9.11
CA GLU A 59 1.36 10.66 8.42
C GLU A 59 0.52 9.49 7.92
N THR A 60 -0.44 9.04 8.72
CA THR A 60 -1.36 7.96 8.35
C THR A 60 -2.25 8.38 7.17
N ARG A 61 -2.75 9.62 7.17
CA ARG A 61 -3.52 10.17 6.05
C ARG A 61 -2.67 10.28 4.78
N ALA A 62 -1.45 10.81 4.89
CA ALA A 62 -0.54 10.93 3.76
C ALA A 62 -0.24 9.56 3.13
N MET A 63 0.09 8.56 3.95
CA MET A 63 0.32 7.20 3.50
C MET A 63 -0.92 6.55 2.87
N THR A 64 -2.11 6.79 3.43
CA THR A 64 -3.36 6.29 2.84
C THR A 64 -3.62 6.90 1.47
N ASN A 65 -3.36 8.20 1.30
CA ASN A 65 -3.46 8.85 -0.01
C ASN A 65 -2.45 8.26 -1.00
N TRP A 66 -1.21 8.00 -0.56
CA TRP A 66 -0.21 7.36 -1.44
C TRP A 66 -0.58 5.94 -1.84
N ILE A 67 -1.25 5.18 -0.95
CA ILE A 67 -1.82 3.88 -1.31
C ILE A 67 -2.84 4.07 -2.43
N CYS A 68 -3.76 5.04 -2.30
CA CYS A 68 -4.73 5.36 -3.36
C CYS A 68 -4.04 5.76 -4.66
N ASP A 69 -3.06 6.67 -4.62
CA ASP A 69 -2.30 7.11 -5.80
C ASP A 69 -1.67 5.92 -6.56
N VAL A 70 -1.02 4.99 -5.85
CA VAL A 70 -0.42 3.80 -6.47
C VAL A 70 -1.47 2.88 -7.08
N LEU A 71 -2.60 2.68 -6.39
CA LEU A 71 -3.68 1.82 -6.86
C LEU A 71 -4.41 2.41 -8.09
N GLU A 72 -4.63 3.72 -8.12
CA GLU A 72 -5.15 4.44 -9.29
C GLU A 72 -4.13 4.44 -10.43
N GLY A 73 -2.84 4.57 -10.09
CA GLY A 73 -1.74 4.46 -11.04
C GLY A 73 -1.76 3.15 -11.83
N LEU A 74 -2.15 2.04 -11.21
CA LEU A 74 -2.29 0.73 -11.87
C LEU A 74 -3.42 0.67 -12.91
N GLU A 75 -4.40 1.57 -12.85
CA GLU A 75 -5.45 1.71 -13.88
C GLU A 75 -5.02 2.65 -15.02
N SER A 76 -3.88 3.32 -14.86
CA SER A 76 -3.35 4.31 -15.80
C SER A 76 -2.05 3.85 -16.45
N SER A 77 -1.61 4.54 -17.49
CA SER A 77 -0.30 4.28 -18.12
C SER A 77 0.89 4.82 -17.31
N ASP A 78 0.64 5.55 -16.22
CA ASP A 78 1.66 6.31 -15.47
C ASP A 78 2.15 5.61 -14.19
N SER A 79 1.74 4.35 -13.98
CA SER A 79 1.99 3.58 -12.74
C SER A 79 3.43 3.68 -12.22
N GLU A 80 4.45 3.55 -13.08
CA GLU A 80 5.84 3.54 -12.63
C GLU A 80 6.30 4.91 -12.11
N SER A 81 5.86 6.00 -12.76
CA SER A 81 6.19 7.35 -12.30
C SER A 81 5.57 7.67 -10.93
N VAL A 82 4.34 7.20 -10.71
CA VAL A 82 3.63 7.35 -9.43
C VAL A 82 4.33 6.53 -8.34
N ILE A 83 4.69 5.28 -8.64
CA ILE A 83 5.40 4.40 -7.71
C ILE A 83 6.74 5.00 -7.27
N ASP A 84 7.54 5.53 -8.20
CA ASP A 84 8.83 6.15 -7.87
C ASP A 84 8.65 7.43 -7.03
N THR A 85 7.66 8.25 -7.38
CA THR A 85 7.31 9.45 -6.61
C THR A 85 6.90 9.09 -5.18
N VAL A 86 6.03 8.09 -5.02
CA VAL A 86 5.59 7.62 -3.69
C VAL A 86 6.74 7.00 -2.92
N ARG A 87 7.62 6.22 -3.56
CA ARG A 87 8.79 5.62 -2.92
C ARG A 87 9.64 6.67 -2.22
N GLU A 88 9.93 7.78 -2.89
CA GLU A 88 10.74 8.85 -2.30
C GLU A 88 10.02 9.55 -1.15
N LYS A 89 8.70 9.76 -1.25
CA LYS A 89 7.88 10.29 -0.13
C LYS A 89 7.89 9.35 1.08
N VAL A 90 7.76 8.05 0.87
CA VAL A 90 7.80 7.03 1.93
C VAL A 90 9.16 6.99 2.62
N LYS A 91 10.26 7.06 1.85
CA LYS A 91 11.62 7.13 2.40
C LYS A 91 11.81 8.38 3.25
N ALA A 92 11.40 9.55 2.75
CA ALA A 92 11.50 10.81 3.47
C ALA A 92 10.68 10.81 4.76
N LEU A 93 9.49 10.20 4.75
CA LEU A 93 8.68 10.02 5.96
C LEU A 93 9.36 9.06 6.94
N CYS A 94 9.83 7.90 6.48
CA CYS A 94 10.49 6.93 7.34
C CYS A 94 11.78 7.46 7.98
N ALA A 95 12.50 8.36 7.31
CA ALA A 95 13.70 9.00 7.86
C ALA A 95 13.40 9.92 9.05
N GLN A 96 12.19 10.49 9.13
CA GLN A 96 11.75 11.29 10.29
C GLN A 96 11.37 10.42 11.51
N PHE A 97 11.08 9.14 11.28
CA PHE A 97 10.64 8.18 12.28
C PHE A 97 11.50 6.90 12.24
N PRO A 98 12.79 7.00 12.60
CA PRO A 98 13.71 5.86 12.57
C PRO A 98 13.26 4.77 13.54
N VAL A 99 13.48 3.50 13.16
CA VAL A 99 13.10 2.33 14.00
C VAL A 99 14.03 2.19 15.21
N TYR A 100 15.30 2.50 15.01
CA TYR A 100 16.32 2.55 16.06
C TYR A 100 16.95 3.94 15.99
N ALA A 101 16.81 4.71 17.07
CA ALA A 101 17.63 5.90 17.28
C ALA A 101 18.85 5.43 18.07
N ASP A 102 20.04 5.56 17.50
CA ASP A 102 21.29 5.40 18.25
C ASP A 102 21.41 6.46 19.35
#